data_AF-A0A1G1VNK5-F1
#
_entry.id   AF-A0A1G1VNK5-F1
#
_cell.length_a   1.000
_cell.length_b   1.000
_cell.length_c   1.000
_cell.angle_alpha   90.00
_cell.angle_beta   90.00
_cell.angle_gamma   90.00
#
_symmetry.space_group_name_H-M   'P 1'
#
loop_
_entity.id
_entity.type
_entity.pdbx_description
1 polymer ?
#
loop_
_entity_poly.entity_id
_entity_poly.type
_entity_poly.pdbx_seq_one_letter_code
_entity_poly.pdbx_strand_id
1 'polypeptide(L)'
;MFVVMLMVLPLTTTFNESLTRIVEGMFWYRWLQTLVVPYESRILAGILSLIPGIEAYSNIRGVELNGMQVYVTWNCIGWQSFILFLFSIAVGFGKNFTRSSQLFSLLFGICGLFLLNVFRLSLTAFLALFSPRVFTLLFHNYLAALLTIGWLMFFWWFSYAYLLDEKNTDVVPSPTDEVGLA
;
A
#
# COMPACT_ATOMS: atom_id res chain seq x y z
N MET A 1 -5.10 -3.93 20.63
CA MET A 1 -4.90 -3.61 19.20
C MET A 1 -5.56 -4.62 18.26
N PHE A 2 -5.34 -5.93 18.40
CA PHE A 2 -5.92 -6.95 17.50
C PHE A 2 -7.46 -6.91 17.41
N VAL A 3 -8.16 -6.70 18.53
CA VAL A 3 -9.63 -6.58 18.57
C VAL A 3 -10.14 -5.39 17.75
N VAL A 4 -9.47 -4.24 17.82
CA VAL A 4 -9.82 -3.04 17.04
C VAL A 4 -9.61 -3.27 15.55
N MET A 5 -8.52 -3.95 15.18
CA MET A 5 -8.27 -4.38 13.80
C MET A 5 -9.43 -5.23 13.25
N LEU A 6 -9.86 -6.26 14.00
CA LEU A 6 -10.97 -7.12 13.57
C LEU A 6 -12.29 -6.36 13.47
N MET A 7 -12.53 -5.36 14.32
CA MET A 7 -13.73 -4.55 14.30
C MET A 7 -13.78 -3.58 13.11
N VAL A 8 -12.61 -3.10 12.65
CA VAL A 8 -12.47 -2.17 11.53
C VAL A 8 -12.48 -2.91 10.18
N LEU A 9 -12.13 -4.19 10.12
CA LEU A 9 -12.17 -5.01 8.90
C LEU A 9 -13.49 -4.87 8.10
N PRO A 10 -14.69 -5.08 8.66
CA PRO A 10 -15.94 -4.96 7.90
C PRO A 10 -16.17 -3.55 7.37
N LEU A 11 -15.72 -2.52 8.10
CA LEU A 11 -15.81 -1.13 7.65
C LEU A 11 -14.87 -0.87 6.48
N THR A 12 -13.61 -1.33 6.56
CA THR A 12 -12.63 -1.18 5.49
C THR A 12 -13.06 -1.95 4.23
N THR A 13 -13.60 -3.16 4.36
CA THR A 13 -14.10 -3.91 3.20
C THR A 13 -15.30 -3.22 2.55
N THR A 14 -16.22 -2.66 3.35
CA THR A 14 -17.38 -1.92 2.83
C THR A 14 -16.98 -0.62 2.13
N PHE A 15 -16.02 0.12 2.70
CA PHE A 15 -15.46 1.32 2.09
C PHE A 15 -14.75 1.00 0.77
N ASN A 16 -13.98 -0.09 0.73
CA ASN A 16 -13.33 -0.58 -0.48
C ASN A 16 -14.37 -0.88 -1.57
N GLU A 17 -15.42 -1.63 -1.24
CA GLU A 17 -16.46 -1.99 -2.21
C GLU A 17 -17.21 -0.76 -2.73
N SER A 18 -17.46 0.23 -1.87
CA SER A 18 -18.08 1.50 -2.25
C SER A 18 -17.22 2.30 -3.23
N LEU A 19 -15.91 2.40 -2.97
CA LEU A 19 -14.97 3.06 -3.87
C LEU A 19 -14.85 2.33 -5.21
N THR A 20 -14.81 0.99 -5.19
CA THR A 20 -14.77 0.16 -6.40
C THR A 20 -15.97 0.48 -7.30
N ARG A 21 -17.19 0.53 -6.74
CA ARG A 21 -18.41 0.84 -7.51
C ARG A 21 -18.40 2.25 -8.10
N ILE A 22 -17.92 3.26 -7.34
CA ILE A 22 -17.83 4.65 -7.80
C ILE A 22 -16.87 4.77 -9.00
N VAL A 23 -15.70 4.14 -8.91
CA VAL A 23 -14.67 4.21 -9.95
C VAL A 23 -15.04 3.37 -11.18
N GLU A 24 -15.70 2.22 -11.00
CA GLU A 24 -16.24 1.43 -12.11
C GLU A 24 -17.26 2.20 -12.92
N GLY A 25 -18.04 3.09 -12.28
CA GLY A 25 -18.96 4.01 -12.95
C GLY A 25 -18.27 5.05 -13.84
N MET A 26 -16.99 5.35 -13.62
CA MET A 26 -16.24 6.38 -14.36
C MET A 26 -15.41 5.84 -15.53
N PHE A 27 -15.44 4.54 -15.84
CA PHE A 27 -14.72 3.84 -16.92
C PHE A 27 -13.17 4.01 -16.98
N TRP A 28 -12.58 4.88 -16.17
CA TRP A 28 -11.13 5.16 -16.11
C TRP A 28 -10.29 3.93 -15.71
N TYR A 29 -10.92 2.96 -15.01
CA TYR A 29 -10.25 1.74 -14.58
C TYR A 29 -9.64 0.94 -15.73
N ARG A 30 -10.22 0.99 -16.95
CA ARG A 30 -9.73 0.22 -18.11
C ARG A 30 -8.34 0.65 -18.54
N TRP A 31 -8.07 1.95 -18.54
CA TRP A 31 -6.78 2.50 -18.93
C TRP A 31 -5.68 2.15 -17.91
N LEU A 32 -6.00 2.33 -16.62
CA LEU A 32 -5.13 1.92 -15.51
C LEU A 32 -4.81 0.42 -15.56
N GLN A 33 -5.83 -0.40 -15.83
CA GLN A 33 -5.66 -1.84 -15.95
C GLN A 33 -4.71 -2.21 -17.11
N THR A 34 -4.88 -1.62 -18.29
CA THR A 34 -4.02 -1.92 -19.45
C THR A 34 -2.56 -1.51 -19.26
N LEU A 35 -2.31 -0.49 -18.45
CA LEU A 35 -0.95 -0.02 -18.17
C LEU A 35 -0.28 -0.81 -17.05
N VAL A 36 -0.96 -1.01 -15.91
CA VAL A 36 -0.32 -1.50 -14.68
C VAL A 36 -0.30 -3.03 -14.61
N VAL A 37 -1.37 -3.70 -15.06
CA VAL A 37 -1.47 -5.18 -15.01
C VAL A 37 -0.31 -5.91 -15.69
N PRO A 38 0.20 -5.53 -16.87
CA PRO A 38 1.32 -6.25 -17.50
C PRO A 38 2.63 -6.12 -16.71
N TYR A 39 2.83 -5.05 -15.93
CA TYR A 39 3.99 -4.94 -15.04
C TYR A 39 3.83 -5.83 -13.81
N GLU A 40 2.65 -5.80 -13.17
CA GLU A 40 2.37 -6.66 -12.02
C GLU A 40 2.44 -8.15 -12.40
N SER A 41 1.93 -8.54 -13.57
CA SER A 41 1.96 -9.94 -13.99
C SER A 41 3.38 -10.45 -14.25
N ARG A 42 4.30 -9.60 -14.74
CA ARG A 42 5.71 -9.96 -14.89
C ARG A 42 6.41 -10.16 -13.56
N ILE A 43 6.17 -9.26 -12.60
CA ILE A 43 6.73 -9.36 -11.24
C ILE A 43 6.21 -10.64 -10.58
N LEU A 44 4.90 -10.88 -10.67
CA LEU A 44 4.27 -12.07 -10.10
C LEU A 44 4.80 -13.36 -10.73
N ALA A 45 4.91 -13.41 -12.06
CA ALA A 45 5.48 -14.56 -12.75
C ALA A 45 6.94 -14.81 -12.33
N GLY A 46 7.74 -13.75 -12.22
CA GLY A 46 9.13 -13.84 -11.76
C GLY A 46 9.26 -14.30 -10.31
N ILE A 47 8.37 -13.89 -9.41
CA ILE A 47 8.39 -14.32 -8.01
C ILE A 47 7.92 -15.78 -7.89
N LEU A 48 6.85 -16.15 -8.61
CA LEU A 48 6.28 -17.49 -8.53
C LEU A 48 7.16 -18.54 -9.22
N SER A 49 7.91 -18.17 -10.26
CA SER A 49 8.86 -19.07 -10.92
C SER A 49 10.09 -19.41 -10.07
N LEU A 50 10.36 -18.66 -8.98
CA LEU A 50 11.40 -19.02 -8.01
C LEU A 50 11.00 -20.22 -7.14
N ILE A 51 9.71 -20.58 -7.12
CA ILE A 51 9.21 -21.71 -6.35
C ILE A 51 9.42 -22.98 -7.20
N PRO A 52 10.17 -23.99 -6.69
CA PRO A 52 10.41 -25.21 -7.43
C PRO A 52 9.09 -25.93 -7.75
N GLY A 53 8.87 -26.28 -9.02
CA GLY A 53 7.68 -27.01 -9.47
C GLY A 53 6.49 -26.14 -9.93
N ILE A 54 6.67 -24.82 -10.04
CA ILE A 54 5.66 -23.90 -10.59
C ILE A 54 6.17 -23.29 -11.90
N GLU A 55 5.53 -23.65 -13.01
CA GLU A 55 5.70 -22.97 -14.29
C GLU A 55 4.79 -21.74 -14.32
N ALA A 56 5.40 -20.55 -14.20
CA ALA A 56 4.71 -19.28 -14.17
C ALA A 56 5.01 -18.46 -15.43
N TYR A 57 3.97 -18.13 -16.20
CA TYR A 57 4.06 -17.31 -17.40
C TYR A 57 3.25 -16.02 -17.23
N SER A 58 3.84 -14.87 -17.59
CA SER A 58 3.13 -13.59 -17.59
C SER A 58 2.24 -13.46 -18.82
N ASN A 59 0.99 -13.07 -18.63
CA ASN A 59 0.03 -12.74 -19.69
C ASN A 59 -0.41 -11.26 -19.54
N ILE A 60 -0.95 -10.68 -20.61
CA ILE A 60 -1.47 -9.30 -20.64
C ILE A 60 -2.64 -9.12 -19.66
N ARG A 61 -3.37 -10.21 -19.36
CA ARG A 61 -4.53 -10.21 -18.46
C ARG A 61 -4.26 -10.78 -17.06
N GLY A 62 -3.02 -11.22 -16.77
CA GLY A 62 -2.70 -11.89 -15.51
C GLY A 62 -1.52 -12.85 -15.61
N VAL A 63 -1.52 -13.93 -14.83
CA VAL A 63 -0.43 -14.92 -14.80
C VAL A 63 -1.01 -16.31 -15.04
N GLU A 64 -0.31 -17.12 -15.81
CA GLU A 64 -0.63 -18.54 -15.98
C GLU A 64 0.30 -19.36 -15.10
N LEU A 65 -0.27 -20.23 -14.27
CA LEU A 65 0.44 -21.07 -13.30
C LEU A 65 0.09 -22.53 -13.56
N ASN A 66 1.04 -23.34 -14.01
CA ASN A 66 0.83 -24.78 -14.31
C ASN A 66 -0.42 -25.02 -15.19
N GLY A 67 -0.65 -24.17 -16.20
CA GLY A 67 -1.81 -24.24 -17.10
C GLY A 67 -3.11 -23.62 -16.57
N MET A 68 -3.14 -23.12 -15.33
CA MET A 68 -4.27 -22.36 -14.78
C MET A 68 -4.09 -20.85 -14.95
N GLN A 69 -5.05 -20.18 -15.58
CA GLN A 69 -5.01 -18.74 -15.77
C GLN A 69 -5.57 -17.99 -14.56
N VAL A 70 -4.71 -17.25 -13.86
CA VAL A 70 -5.05 -16.32 -12.78
C VAL A 70 -5.19 -14.92 -13.35
N TYR A 71 -6.42 -14.41 -13.41
CA TYR A 71 -6.68 -13.05 -13.88
C TYR A 71 -6.31 -12.01 -12.83
N VAL A 72 -5.52 -11.03 -13.23
CA VAL A 72 -5.20 -9.85 -12.41
C VAL A 72 -6.10 -8.72 -12.89
N THR A 73 -6.96 -8.23 -11.99
CA THR A 73 -7.90 -7.14 -12.30
C THR A 73 -7.42 -5.83 -11.70
N TRP A 74 -8.04 -4.73 -12.09
CA TRP A 74 -7.67 -3.39 -11.61
C TRP A 74 -7.76 -3.25 -10.07
N ASN A 75 -8.63 -4.01 -9.40
CA ASN A 75 -8.71 -4.07 -7.93
C ASN A 75 -7.45 -4.70 -7.29
N CYS A 76 -6.69 -5.50 -8.04
CA CYS A 76 -5.44 -6.11 -7.59
C CYS A 76 -4.26 -5.12 -7.57
N ILE A 77 -4.38 -3.95 -8.22
CA ILE A 77 -3.34 -2.92 -8.24
C ILE A 77 -3.08 -2.35 -6.83
N GLY A 78 -4.04 -2.49 -5.91
CA GLY A 78 -3.91 -1.98 -4.55
C GLY A 78 -4.06 -0.46 -4.44
N TRP A 79 -4.56 0.20 -5.49
CA TRP A 79 -4.82 1.65 -5.54
C TRP A 79 -5.70 2.15 -4.37
N GLN A 80 -6.60 1.32 -3.86
CA GLN A 80 -7.42 1.64 -2.68
C GLN A 80 -6.56 1.89 -1.43
N SER A 81 -5.55 1.05 -1.22
CA SER A 81 -4.63 1.20 -0.09
C SER A 81 -3.74 2.42 -0.25
N PHE A 82 -3.37 2.76 -1.49
CA PHE A 82 -2.69 4.02 -1.80
C PHE A 82 -3.53 5.24 -1.44
N ILE A 83 -4.83 5.26 -1.79
CA ILE A 83 -5.72 6.36 -1.44
C ILE A 83 -5.85 6.49 0.08
N LEU A 84 -6.09 5.38 0.78
CA LEU A 84 -6.19 5.39 2.26
C LEU A 84 -4.92 5.94 2.91
N PHE A 85 -3.76 5.56 2.39
CA PHE A 85 -2.49 6.09 2.88
C PHE A 85 -2.30 7.57 2.59
N LEU A 86 -2.65 8.05 1.40
CA LEU A 86 -2.60 9.48 1.08
C LEU A 86 -3.52 10.30 1.98
N PHE A 87 -4.74 9.82 2.24
CA PHE A 87 -5.63 10.44 3.21
C PHE A 87 -5.03 10.43 4.62
N SER A 88 -4.44 9.32 5.02
CA SER A 88 -3.78 9.22 6.32
C SER A 88 -2.68 10.25 6.47
N ILE A 89 -1.81 10.40 5.46
CA ILE A 89 -0.75 11.41 5.46
C ILE A 89 -1.32 12.83 5.49
N ALA A 90 -2.34 13.12 4.68
CA ALA A 90 -2.96 14.44 4.63
C ALA A 90 -3.53 14.87 5.99
N VAL A 91 -4.02 13.91 6.78
CA VAL A 91 -4.54 14.16 8.12
C VAL A 91 -3.42 14.18 9.18
N GLY A 92 -2.41 13.32 9.07
CA GLY A 92 -1.40 13.15 10.12
C GLY A 92 -0.15 14.02 9.98
N PHE A 93 0.15 14.56 8.80
CA PHE A 93 1.25 15.54 8.65
C PHE A 93 0.81 16.91 9.17
N GLY A 94 1.19 17.21 10.41
CA GLY A 94 1.10 18.55 10.98
C GLY A 94 2.07 19.55 10.32
N LYS A 95 1.77 20.85 10.42
CA LYS A 95 2.60 21.95 9.87
C LYS A 95 4.00 22.09 10.52
N ASN A 96 4.26 21.33 11.59
CA ASN A 96 5.44 21.50 12.45
C ASN A 96 6.65 20.64 12.04
N PHE A 97 6.54 19.81 10.99
CA PHE A 97 7.64 18.95 10.54
C PHE A 97 8.43 19.56 9.37
N THR A 98 9.69 19.17 9.24
CA THR A 98 10.52 19.61 8.11
C THR A 98 10.04 18.98 6.80
N ARG A 99 10.04 19.76 5.71
CA ARG A 99 9.56 19.27 4.39
C ARG A 99 10.38 18.10 3.85
N SER A 100 11.67 18.05 4.19
CA SER A 100 12.59 16.97 3.80
C SER A 100 12.19 15.64 4.44
N SER A 101 11.91 15.64 5.75
CA SER A 101 11.46 14.47 6.50
C SER A 101 10.08 13.99 6.06
N GLN A 102 9.17 14.93 5.76
CA GLN A 102 7.84 14.61 5.21
C GLN A 102 7.94 13.87 3.86
N LEU A 103 8.80 14.35 2.96
CA LEU A 103 9.00 13.71 1.65
C LEU A 103 9.62 12.31 1.80
N PHE A 104 10.61 12.16 2.67
CA PHE A 104 11.25 10.86 2.89
C PHE A 104 10.29 9.85 3.52
N SER A 105 9.48 10.26 4.50
CA SER A 105 8.41 9.44 5.07
C SER A 105 7.35 9.07 4.02
N LEU A 106 6.93 10.01 3.17
CA LEU A 106 6.00 9.73 2.06
C LEU A 106 6.55 8.65 1.11
N LEU A 107 7.79 8.80 0.65
CA LEU A 107 8.44 7.85 -0.26
C LEU A 107 8.59 6.47 0.39
N PHE A 108 8.98 6.43 1.67
CA PHE A 108 9.10 5.19 2.42
C PHE A 108 7.74 4.46 2.51
N GLY A 109 6.67 5.17 2.83
CA GLY A 109 5.35 4.57 2.93
C GLY A 109 4.77 4.12 1.59
N ILE A 110 5.00 4.87 0.50
CA ILE A 110 4.66 4.45 -0.88
C ILE A 110 5.40 3.16 -1.26
N CYS A 111 6.70 3.10 -0.99
CA CYS A 111 7.53 1.94 -1.30
C CYS A 111 7.03 0.70 -0.53
N GLY A 112 6.78 0.83 0.77
CA GLY A 112 6.27 -0.29 1.56
C GLY A 112 4.87 -0.73 1.15
N LEU A 113 3.97 0.18 0.76
CA LEU A 113 2.67 -0.19 0.18
C LEU A 113 2.82 -0.98 -1.12
N PHE A 114 3.74 -0.57 -1.99
CA PHE A 114 4.03 -1.30 -3.21
C PHE A 114 4.55 -2.71 -2.89
N LEU A 115 5.49 -2.86 -1.95
CA LEU A 115 6.00 -4.17 -1.54
C LEU A 115 4.90 -5.06 -0.95
N LEU A 116 4.05 -4.52 -0.06
CA LEU A 116 2.94 -5.26 0.51
C LEU A 116 1.90 -5.68 -0.52
N ASN A 117 1.66 -4.83 -1.53
CA ASN A 117 0.79 -5.16 -2.64
C ASN A 117 1.34 -6.35 -3.43
N VAL A 118 2.61 -6.30 -3.83
CA VAL A 118 3.29 -7.40 -4.53
C VAL A 118 3.25 -8.68 -3.69
N PHE A 119 3.61 -8.59 -2.41
CA PHE A 119 3.58 -9.72 -1.48
C PHE A 119 2.19 -10.35 -1.37
N ARG A 120 1.15 -9.54 -1.18
CA ARG A 120 -0.24 -10.01 -1.12
C ARG A 120 -0.63 -10.73 -2.40
N LEU A 121 -0.31 -10.17 -3.57
CA LEU A 121 -0.65 -10.77 -4.85
C LEU A 121 0.07 -12.11 -5.04
N SER A 122 1.37 -12.17 -4.70
CA SER A 122 2.16 -13.40 -4.79
C SER A 122 1.58 -14.49 -3.88
N LEU A 123 1.26 -14.16 -2.62
CA LEU A 123 0.65 -15.12 -1.68
C LEU A 123 -0.73 -15.59 -2.15
N THR A 124 -1.57 -14.68 -2.64
CA THR A 124 -2.91 -15.02 -3.11
C THR A 124 -2.84 -15.91 -4.36
N ALA A 125 -1.96 -15.61 -5.30
CA ALA A 125 -1.75 -16.39 -6.51
C ALA A 125 -1.19 -17.79 -6.19
N PHE A 126 -0.25 -17.88 -5.25
CA PHE A 126 0.24 -19.16 -4.75
C PHE A 126 -0.87 -19.98 -4.09
N LEU A 127 -1.69 -19.36 -3.23
CA LEU A 127 -2.81 -20.02 -2.57
C LEU A 127 -3.88 -20.51 -3.56
N ALA A 128 -4.04 -19.81 -4.69
CA ALA A 128 -4.97 -20.20 -5.77
C ALA A 128 -4.65 -21.58 -6.38
N LEU A 129 -3.41 -22.07 -6.26
CA LEU A 129 -3.02 -23.38 -6.76
C LEU A 129 -3.56 -24.53 -5.89
N PHE A 130 -3.81 -24.28 -4.61
CA PHE A 130 -4.15 -25.31 -3.63
C PHE A 130 -5.57 -25.17 -3.08
N SER A 131 -6.21 -24.01 -3.24
CA SER A 131 -7.48 -23.68 -2.61
C SER A 131 -8.62 -23.41 -3.61
N PRO A 132 -9.88 -23.66 -3.21
CA PRO A 132 -11.03 -23.27 -4.00
C PRO A 132 -11.09 -21.76 -4.22
N ARG A 133 -11.58 -21.35 -5.40
CA ARG A 133 -11.67 -19.94 -5.83
C ARG A 133 -12.33 -19.02 -4.78
N VAL A 134 -13.39 -19.47 -4.13
CA VAL A 134 -14.12 -18.66 -3.13
C VAL A 134 -13.22 -18.34 -1.94
N PHE A 135 -12.48 -19.33 -1.44
CA PHE A 135 -11.57 -19.14 -0.32
C PHE A 135 -10.42 -18.20 -0.69
N THR A 136 -9.82 -18.39 -1.87
CA THR A 136 -8.76 -17.52 -2.39
C THR A 136 -9.23 -16.06 -2.50
N LEU A 137 -10.47 -15.83 -2.92
CA LEU A 137 -11.02 -14.48 -3.12
C LEU A 137 -11.36 -13.80 -1.77
N LEU A 138 -11.85 -14.57 -0.80
CA LEU A 138 -12.00 -14.06 0.57
C LEU A 138 -10.64 -13.72 1.18
N PHE A 139 -9.69 -14.66 1.09
CA PHE A 139 -8.33 -14.45 1.57
C PHE A 139 -7.70 -13.21 0.94
N HIS A 140 -7.81 -13.03 -0.37
CA HIS A 140 -7.36 -11.85 -1.09
C HIS A 140 -7.90 -10.55 -0.47
N ASN A 141 -9.22 -10.47 -0.24
CA ASN A 141 -9.89 -9.26 0.23
C ASN A 141 -9.56 -8.94 1.70
N TYR A 142 -9.58 -9.95 2.57
CA TYR A 142 -9.26 -9.77 3.99
C TYR A 142 -7.77 -9.54 4.23
N LEU A 143 -6.90 -10.25 3.50
CA LEU A 143 -5.45 -10.06 3.58
C LEU A 143 -5.08 -8.64 3.16
N ALA A 144 -5.69 -8.11 2.09
CA ALA A 144 -5.50 -6.71 1.69
C ALA A 144 -5.82 -5.75 2.84
N ALA A 145 -7.00 -5.86 3.45
CA ALA A 145 -7.41 -4.97 4.54
C ALA A 145 -6.48 -5.09 5.75
N LEU A 146 -6.13 -6.32 6.14
CA LEU A 146 -5.26 -6.58 7.29
C LEU A 146 -3.85 -6.00 7.08
N LEU A 147 -3.25 -6.25 5.91
CA LEU A 147 -1.92 -5.72 5.58
C LEU A 147 -1.91 -4.20 5.51
N THR A 148 -2.96 -3.58 4.94
CA THR A 148 -3.05 -2.11 4.86
C THR A 148 -3.17 -1.48 6.24
N ILE A 149 -4.06 -1.99 7.11
CA ILE A 149 -4.20 -1.46 8.47
C ILE A 149 -2.91 -1.69 9.27
N GLY A 150 -2.34 -2.88 9.18
CA GLY A 150 -1.06 -3.22 9.83
C GLY A 150 0.07 -2.29 9.38
N TRP A 151 0.15 -2.04 8.08
CA TRP A 151 1.11 -1.11 7.50
C TRP A 151 0.91 0.31 7.97
N LEU A 152 -0.32 0.83 7.97
CA LEU A 152 -0.57 2.19 8.44
C LEU A 152 -0.13 2.37 9.90
N MET A 153 -0.45 1.42 10.77
CA MET A 153 0.00 1.48 12.17
C MET A 153 1.53 1.43 12.28
N PHE A 154 2.17 0.49 11.58
CA PHE A 154 3.63 0.39 11.58
C PHE A 154 4.28 1.66 11.01
N PHE A 155 3.77 2.16 9.90
CA PHE A 155 4.23 3.36 9.22
C PHE A 155 4.17 4.58 10.15
N TRP A 156 3.06 4.80 10.84
CA TRP A 156 2.93 5.91 11.77
C TRP A 156 3.86 5.77 12.97
N TRP A 157 3.90 4.60 13.58
CA TRP A 157 4.82 4.33 14.69
C TRP A 157 6.28 4.57 14.29
N PHE A 158 6.70 4.00 13.15
CA PHE A 158 8.05 4.15 12.63
C PHE A 158 8.34 5.60 12.22
N SER A 159 7.37 6.28 11.61
CA SER A 159 7.55 7.66 11.17
C SER A 159 7.72 8.60 12.36
N TYR A 160 6.89 8.49 13.40
CA TYR A 160 7.03 9.31 14.60
C TYR A 160 8.29 8.98 15.41
N ALA A 161 8.72 7.73 15.41
CA ALA A 161 9.89 7.31 16.17
C ALA A 161 11.23 7.66 15.49
N TYR A 162 11.29 7.63 14.15
CA TYR A 162 12.58 7.67 13.43
C TYR A 162 12.65 8.63 12.24
N LEU A 163 11.53 9.04 11.63
CA LEU A 163 11.55 9.81 10.38
C LEU A 163 11.16 11.28 10.57
N LEU A 164 10.24 11.57 11.49
CA LEU A 164 9.68 12.90 11.69
C LEU A 164 10.54 13.69 12.68
N ASP A 165 11.40 14.54 12.14
CA ASP A 165 12.06 15.59 12.93
C ASP A 165 11.15 16.82 13.03
N GLU A 166 10.91 17.26 14.26
CA GLU A 166 10.25 18.53 14.52
C GLU A 166 11.12 19.67 14.03
N LYS A 167 10.49 20.64 13.37
CA LYS A 167 11.17 21.83 12.88
C LYS A 167 11.60 22.66 14.10
N ASN A 168 12.85 22.47 14.56
CA ASN A 168 13.49 23.29 15.58
C ASN A 168 13.15 24.76 15.34
N THR A 169 12.29 25.31 16.19
CA THR A 169 11.98 26.75 16.25
C THR A 169 12.72 27.40 17.42
N ASP A 170 13.81 26.77 17.87
CA ASP A 170 14.64 27.24 18.97
C ASP A 170 15.97 27.77 18.43
N VAL A 171 15.91 28.87 17.70
CA VAL A 171 16.98 29.88 17.73
C VAL A 171 16.31 31.21 18.02
N VAL A 172 15.99 31.42 19.30
CA VAL A 172 15.85 32.75 19.87
C VAL A 172 17.22 33.43 19.69
N PRO A 173 17.33 34.58 19.00
CA PRO A 173 18.59 35.31 18.97
C PRO A 173 18.95 35.71 20.40
N SER A 174 20.15 35.32 20.85
CA SER A 174 20.73 35.81 22.10
C SER A 174 20.79 37.35 22.04
N PRO A 175 20.15 38.08 22.95
CA PRO A 175 20.28 39.52 23.04
C PRO A 175 21.61 39.83 23.73
N THR A 176 22.72 39.74 23.01
CA THR A 176 24.04 40.19 23.49
C THR A 176 24.85 41.00 22.49
N ASP A 177 24.28 41.34 21.33
CA ASP A 177 24.92 42.23 20.33
C ASP A 177 24.60 43.72 20.53
N GLU A 178 24.02 44.09 21.68
CA GLU A 178 23.84 45.50 22.07
C GLU A 178 24.31 45.72 23.51
N VAL A 179 25.63 45.81 23.76
CA VAL A 179 26.26 46.86 24.59
C VAL A 179 27.77 46.81 24.32
N GLY A 180 28.18 47.42 23.20
CA GLY A 180 29.48 48.05 23.09
C GLY A 180 29.24 49.52 22.81
N LEU A 181 29.19 50.37 23.85
CA LEU A 181 29.36 51.84 23.83
C LEU A 181 28.93 52.43 25.20
N ALA A 182 29.89 52.52 26.14
CA ALA A 182 30.03 53.58 27.14
C ALA A 182 31.39 53.45 27.84
#